data_AF-W5L0Z7-F1
#
_entry.id   AF-W5L0Z7-F1
#
_cell.length_a   1.000
_cell.length_b   1.000
_cell.length_c   1.000
_cell.angle_alpha   90.00
_cell.angle_beta   90.00
_cell.angle_gamma   90.00
#
_symmetry.space_group_name_H-M   'P 1'
#
loop_
_entity.id
_entity.type
_entity.pdbx_description
1 polymer ?
#
loop_
_entity_poly.entity_id
_entity_poly.type
_entity_poly.pdbx_seq_one_letter_code
_entity_poly.pdbx_strand_id
1 'polypeptide(L)'
;MFKLDMPVDSRVVQAVERRRAAEAARHERIFSTRSRVIGVDMIVLEQQVAERRNREEVEKQQDLELDTLRVSIDHMVLEQVKEEEQRRRELAQELQQYRALCQRPEDSRDADINYKHQGAPSVYLPSEESLGPASMQVFQGEGIGEEEKKRFQMELNERTFRAQREERDRQEKEKKHKDMLRDMELMQRNLIDVQLDALEEECKRAARMALKSYNQAQVDERRERERQEKLRQEGEGMKEVWHMVTSDLLTESPEAAAREGERSAEAPRVLPDRWKGMSPKQLSAIYRQREEQRAEKEAQRQLEKHRELAWGLQQLEEAREQVEEERRLREMERERRLQLDKYNQQLAQEQQIHQQYLNKQIYTNRPTARYFSQFNTSSR
;
A
#
# COMPACT_ATOMS: atom_id res chain seq x y z
N MET A 1 -14.88 31.77 -22.56
CA MET A 1 -14.68 30.61 -21.66
C MET A 1 -15.54 30.84 -20.43
N PHE A 2 -16.54 30.00 -20.17
CA PHE A 2 -17.34 30.10 -18.94
C PHE A 2 -16.70 29.26 -17.83
N LYS A 3 -16.51 29.85 -16.66
CA LYS A 3 -16.17 29.10 -15.44
C LYS A 3 -17.49 28.66 -14.80
N LEU A 4 -17.62 27.36 -14.57
CA LEU A 4 -18.76 26.74 -13.90
C LEU A 4 -18.36 26.47 -12.45
N ASP A 5 -18.77 27.35 -11.54
CA ASP A 5 -18.54 27.18 -10.10
C ASP A 5 -19.63 26.26 -9.52
N MET A 6 -19.26 25.03 -9.19
CA MET A 6 -20.14 24.05 -8.53
C MET A 6 -20.26 24.37 -7.03
N PRO A 7 -21.44 24.17 -6.41
CA PRO A 7 -21.64 24.48 -4.99
C PRO A 7 -20.82 23.54 -4.09
N VAL A 8 -20.00 24.11 -3.21
CA VAL A 8 -19.17 23.38 -2.24
C VAL A 8 -20.03 22.84 -1.10
N ASP A 9 -19.84 21.56 -0.75
CA ASP A 9 -20.61 20.88 0.30
C ASP A 9 -20.33 21.47 1.69
N SER A 10 -21.37 22.07 2.29
CA SER A 10 -21.32 22.78 3.58
C SER A 10 -20.75 21.94 4.73
N ARG A 11 -20.98 20.61 4.72
CA ARG A 11 -20.44 19.71 5.76
C ARG A 11 -18.92 19.63 5.72
N VAL A 12 -18.33 19.69 4.53
CA VAL A 12 -16.87 19.66 4.34
C VAL A 12 -16.25 20.96 4.86
N VAL A 13 -16.89 22.11 4.60
CA VAL A 13 -16.44 23.42 5.10
C VAL A 13 -16.41 23.43 6.63
N GLN A 14 -17.52 23.05 7.29
CA GLN A 14 -17.57 22.99 8.76
C GLN A 14 -16.53 22.01 9.36
N ALA A 15 -16.27 20.88 8.69
CA ALA A 15 -15.24 19.94 9.13
C ALA A 15 -13.82 20.53 9.01
N VAL A 16 -13.54 21.30 7.95
CA VAL A 16 -12.27 22.02 7.77
C VAL A 16 -12.12 23.14 8.79
N GLU A 17 -13.18 23.90 9.08
CA GLU A 17 -13.18 24.96 10.11
C GLU A 17 -12.94 24.40 11.50
N ARG A 18 -13.60 23.29 11.88
CA ARG A 18 -13.33 22.59 13.15
C ARG A 18 -11.89 22.11 13.25
N ARG A 19 -11.29 21.59 12.17
CA ARG A 19 -9.87 21.22 12.13
C ARG A 19 -8.97 22.43 12.32
N ARG A 20 -9.23 23.54 11.60
CA ARG A 20 -8.47 24.79 11.75
C ARG A 20 -8.58 25.38 13.16
N ALA A 21 -9.76 25.37 13.77
CA ALA A 21 -9.96 25.84 15.14
C ALA A 21 -9.25 24.96 16.18
N ALA A 22 -9.33 23.63 16.04
CA ALA A 22 -8.62 22.69 16.90
C ALA A 22 -7.09 22.78 16.71
N GLU A 23 -6.63 23.02 15.49
CA GLU A 23 -5.22 23.22 15.17
C GLU A 23 -4.70 24.56 15.70
N ALA A 24 -5.48 25.65 15.62
CA ALA A 24 -5.15 26.93 16.24
C ALA A 24 -5.04 26.82 17.78
N ALA A 25 -6.05 26.23 18.44
CA ALA A 25 -6.03 25.99 19.88
C ALA A 25 -4.94 24.99 20.33
N ARG A 26 -4.43 24.15 19.40
CA ARG A 26 -3.25 23.30 19.63
C ARG A 26 -1.95 24.07 19.40
N HIS A 27 -1.89 24.94 18.40
CA HIS A 27 -0.76 25.80 18.09
C HIS A 27 -0.46 26.75 19.25
N GLU A 28 -1.46 27.47 19.76
CA GLU A 28 -1.31 28.36 20.92
C GLU A 28 -0.67 27.66 22.13
N ARG A 29 -1.09 26.41 22.42
CA ARG A 29 -0.53 25.61 23.52
C ARG A 29 0.89 25.09 23.26
N ILE A 30 1.22 24.68 22.04
CA ILE A 30 2.54 24.10 21.70
C ILE A 30 3.62 25.18 21.55
N PHE A 31 3.27 26.33 20.97
CA PHE A 31 4.19 27.43 20.71
C PHE A 31 4.35 28.36 21.92
N SER A 32 3.42 28.35 22.88
CA SER A 32 3.63 28.93 24.22
C SER A 32 4.67 28.12 25.00
N THR A 33 5.90 28.62 25.09
CA THR A 33 6.98 28.01 25.86
C THR A 33 6.62 27.86 27.34
N ARG A 34 5.92 28.84 27.93
CA ARG A 34 5.47 28.80 29.33
C ARG A 34 4.43 27.71 29.56
N SER A 35 3.40 27.62 28.72
CA SER A 35 2.34 26.61 28.86
C SER A 35 2.85 25.19 28.60
N ARG A 36 3.91 25.03 27.80
CA ARG A 36 4.57 23.75 27.55
C ARG A 36 5.42 23.24 28.72
N VAL A 37 6.00 24.15 29.51
CA VAL A 37 6.82 23.80 30.69
C VAL A 37 5.98 23.74 31.97
N ILE A 38 4.99 24.62 32.11
CA ILE A 38 4.09 24.72 33.27
C ILE A 38 2.64 24.80 32.75
N GLY A 39 2.09 23.63 32.39
CA GLY A 39 0.71 23.48 31.93
C GLY A 39 -0.21 23.14 33.10
N VAL A 40 -0.64 24.15 33.87
CA VAL A 40 -1.49 23.99 35.06
C VAL A 40 -2.75 24.83 34.92
N ASP A 41 -3.92 24.20 35.11
CA ASP A 41 -5.21 24.87 35.18
C ASP A 41 -5.50 25.27 36.64
N MET A 42 -5.25 26.54 36.95
CA MET A 42 -5.46 27.09 38.29
C MET A 42 -6.94 27.02 38.72
N ILE A 43 -7.88 27.24 37.79
CA ILE A 43 -9.32 27.32 38.10
C ILE A 43 -9.83 25.93 38.47
N VAL A 44 -9.43 24.90 37.73
CA VAL A 44 -9.80 23.50 38.03
C VAL A 44 -9.15 23.03 39.34
N LEU A 45 -7.90 23.41 39.62
CA LEU A 45 -7.25 23.07 40.90
C LEU A 45 -7.91 23.79 42.09
N GLU A 46 -8.27 25.06 41.96
CA GLU A 46 -9.00 25.80 43.00
C GLU A 46 -10.37 25.18 43.28
N GLN A 47 -11.08 24.74 42.24
CA GLN A 47 -12.33 23.97 42.37
C GLN A 47 -12.12 22.63 43.09
N GLN A 48 -11.09 21.86 42.74
CA GLN A 48 -10.77 20.59 43.40
C GLN A 48 -10.39 20.77 44.87
N VAL A 49 -9.64 21.83 45.20
CA VAL A 49 -9.29 22.18 46.59
C VAL A 49 -10.53 22.60 47.38
N ALA A 50 -11.44 23.37 46.78
CA ALA A 50 -12.71 23.74 47.41
C ALA A 50 -13.62 22.52 47.62
N GLU A 51 -13.77 21.66 46.62
CA GLU A 51 -14.54 20.42 46.73
C GLU A 51 -13.99 19.51 47.83
N ARG A 52 -12.67 19.34 47.90
CA ARG A 52 -12.02 18.57 48.96
C ARG A 52 -12.30 19.15 50.35
N ARG A 53 -12.18 20.47 50.52
CA ARG A 53 -12.50 21.13 51.80
C ARG A 53 -13.96 20.92 52.20
N ASN A 54 -14.90 21.08 51.27
CA ASN A 54 -16.32 20.86 51.53
C ASN A 54 -16.59 19.40 51.96
N ARG A 55 -15.92 18.41 51.37
CA ARG A 55 -16.01 17.00 51.80
C ARG A 55 -15.46 16.81 53.22
N GLU A 56 -14.27 17.35 53.51
CA GLU A 56 -13.65 17.29 54.85
C GLU A 56 -14.47 18.06 55.92
N GLU A 57 -15.26 19.06 55.54
CA GLU A 57 -16.18 19.78 56.44
C GLU A 57 -17.47 18.98 56.69
N VAL A 58 -18.04 18.35 55.67
CA VAL A 58 -19.22 17.46 55.82
C VAL A 58 -18.89 16.22 56.66
N GLU A 59 -17.72 15.61 56.45
CA GLU A 59 -17.24 14.47 57.25
C GLU A 59 -17.12 14.85 58.74
N LYS A 60 -16.51 16.01 59.05
CA LYS A 60 -16.44 16.54 60.43
C LYS A 60 -17.79 16.85 61.05
N GLN A 61 -18.77 17.29 60.25
CA GLN A 61 -20.14 17.52 60.73
C GLN A 61 -20.83 16.19 61.07
N GLN A 62 -20.65 15.17 60.24
CA GLN A 62 -21.18 13.81 60.51
C GLN A 62 -20.54 13.19 61.75
N ASP A 63 -19.21 13.28 61.90
CA ASP A 63 -18.51 12.81 63.09
C ASP A 63 -19.02 13.50 64.37
N LEU A 64 -19.22 14.83 64.31
CA LEU A 64 -19.76 15.60 65.43
C LEU A 64 -21.21 15.18 65.78
N GLU A 65 -22.07 14.97 64.79
CA GLU A 65 -23.43 14.46 64.99
C GLU A 65 -23.41 13.07 65.66
N LEU A 66 -22.56 12.16 65.20
CA LEU A 66 -22.39 10.82 65.77
C LEU A 66 -21.87 10.86 67.21
N ASP A 67 -20.91 11.73 67.51
CA ASP A 67 -20.41 11.92 68.89
C ASP A 67 -21.49 12.51 69.81
N THR A 68 -22.31 13.47 69.34
CA THR A 68 -23.43 13.98 70.14
C THR A 68 -24.49 12.91 70.42
N LEU A 69 -24.80 12.08 69.43
CA LEU A 69 -25.72 10.95 69.58
C LEU A 69 -25.17 9.94 70.59
N ARG A 70 -23.87 9.60 70.53
CA ARG A 70 -23.20 8.72 71.48
C ARG A 70 -23.31 9.24 72.92
N VAL A 71 -23.02 10.52 73.15
CA VAL A 71 -23.16 11.14 74.48
C VAL A 71 -24.60 11.07 75.00
N SER A 72 -25.60 11.24 74.11
CA SER A 72 -27.02 11.08 74.50
C SER A 72 -27.38 9.64 74.89
N ILE A 73 -26.82 8.64 74.21
CA ILE A 73 -27.02 7.22 74.51
C ILE A 73 -26.36 6.87 75.84
N ASP A 74 -25.11 7.29 76.04
CA ASP A 74 -24.37 7.07 77.29
C ASP A 74 -25.11 7.69 78.48
N HIS A 75 -25.72 8.87 78.32
CA HIS A 75 -26.58 9.48 79.34
C HIS A 75 -27.84 8.64 79.63
N MET A 76 -28.55 8.15 78.61
CA MET A 76 -29.73 7.29 78.81
C MET A 76 -29.38 5.99 79.55
N VAL A 77 -28.24 5.37 79.22
CA VAL A 77 -27.74 4.18 79.90
C VAL A 77 -27.41 4.47 81.36
N LEU A 78 -26.79 5.62 81.67
CA LEU A 78 -26.47 6.00 83.04
C LEU A 78 -27.73 6.24 83.90
N GLU A 79 -28.79 6.83 83.37
CA GLU A 79 -30.06 6.96 84.10
C GLU A 79 -30.72 5.59 84.33
N GLN A 80 -30.73 4.70 83.33
CA GLN A 80 -31.22 3.33 83.51
C GLN A 80 -30.46 2.55 84.60
N VAL A 81 -29.14 2.69 84.67
CA VAL A 81 -28.32 2.08 85.73
C VAL A 81 -28.68 2.65 87.11
N LYS A 82 -28.92 3.97 87.22
CA LYS A 82 -29.37 4.59 88.49
C LYS A 82 -30.75 4.09 88.92
N GLU A 83 -31.71 3.98 88.00
CA GLU A 83 -33.05 3.43 88.29
C GLU A 83 -32.94 1.98 88.79
N GLU A 84 -32.16 1.14 88.12
CA GLU A 84 -31.92 -0.25 88.54
C GLU A 84 -31.23 -0.35 89.90
N GLU A 85 -30.28 0.54 90.20
CA GLU A 85 -29.68 0.62 91.54
C GLU A 85 -30.69 1.06 92.61
N GLN A 86 -31.60 1.99 92.31
CA GLN A 86 -32.64 2.42 93.24
C GLN A 86 -33.62 1.27 93.52
N ARG A 87 -34.14 0.61 92.48
CA ARG A 87 -35.00 -0.59 92.60
C ARG A 87 -34.35 -1.68 93.44
N ARG A 88 -33.04 -1.94 93.25
CA ARG A 88 -32.28 -2.91 94.06
C ARG A 88 -32.17 -2.50 95.54
N ARG A 89 -32.04 -1.20 95.84
CA ARG A 89 -31.99 -0.69 97.21
C ARG A 89 -33.35 -0.76 97.89
N GLU A 90 -34.42 -0.42 97.17
CA GLU A 90 -35.82 -0.54 97.62
C GLU A 90 -36.15 -2.00 97.95
N LEU A 91 -35.92 -2.92 97.02
CA LEU A 91 -36.12 -4.36 97.22
C LEU A 91 -35.30 -4.91 98.41
N ALA A 92 -34.08 -4.43 98.62
CA ALA A 92 -33.27 -4.82 99.77
C ALA A 92 -33.84 -4.30 101.11
N GLN A 93 -34.41 -3.08 101.13
CA GLN A 93 -35.11 -2.54 102.29
C GLN A 93 -36.42 -3.29 102.56
N GLU A 94 -37.22 -3.58 101.53
CA GLU A 94 -38.43 -4.39 101.64
C GLU A 94 -38.12 -5.80 102.18
N LEU A 95 -37.08 -6.47 101.66
CA LEU A 95 -36.62 -7.75 102.18
C LEU A 95 -36.17 -7.68 103.64
N GLN A 96 -35.53 -6.58 104.06
CA GLN A 96 -35.14 -6.38 105.46
C GLN A 96 -36.34 -6.10 106.37
N GLN A 97 -37.32 -5.32 105.91
CA GLN A 97 -38.60 -5.10 106.61
C GLN A 97 -39.38 -6.42 106.73
N TYR A 98 -39.47 -7.20 105.66
CA TYR A 98 -40.11 -8.52 105.63
C TYR A 98 -39.44 -9.49 106.62
N ARG A 99 -38.11 -9.52 106.68
CA ARG A 99 -37.37 -10.28 107.72
C ARG A 99 -37.73 -9.82 109.14
N ALA A 100 -37.81 -8.51 109.37
CA ALA A 100 -38.14 -7.95 110.68
C ALA A 100 -39.63 -8.11 111.07
N LEU A 101 -40.53 -8.31 110.11
CA LEU A 101 -41.97 -8.49 110.34
C LEU A 101 -42.41 -9.95 110.38
N CYS A 102 -41.84 -10.82 109.56
CA CYS A 102 -42.34 -12.17 109.28
C CYS A 102 -41.31 -13.30 109.49
N GLN A 103 -40.09 -12.96 109.94
CA GLN A 103 -39.03 -13.93 110.27
C GLN A 103 -38.44 -13.64 111.64
N ARG A 104 -39.31 -13.29 112.61
CA ARG A 104 -38.87 -13.04 113.98
C ARG A 104 -38.51 -14.37 114.65
N PRO A 105 -37.62 -14.37 115.67
CA PRO A 105 -37.43 -15.54 116.52
C PRO A 105 -38.72 -15.98 117.24
N GLU A 106 -39.70 -15.07 117.35
CA GLU A 106 -41.06 -15.28 117.87
C GLU A 106 -41.95 -16.12 116.93
N ASP A 107 -41.73 -16.05 115.61
CA ASP A 107 -42.53 -16.74 114.59
C ASP A 107 -41.99 -18.15 114.27
N SER A 108 -40.98 -18.60 115.01
CA SER A 108 -40.37 -19.91 114.83
C SER A 108 -41.32 -21.03 115.24
N ARG A 109 -41.21 -22.19 114.56
CA ARG A 109 -42.01 -23.38 114.83
C ARG A 109 -41.79 -23.98 116.23
N ASP A 110 -40.69 -23.61 116.89
CA ASP A 110 -40.33 -24.01 118.26
C ASP A 110 -40.38 -22.82 119.25
N ALA A 111 -41.03 -21.71 118.89
CA ALA A 111 -41.07 -20.50 119.73
C ALA A 111 -41.89 -20.68 121.02
N ASP A 112 -42.97 -21.47 120.96
CA ASP A 112 -43.80 -21.88 122.10
C ASP A 112 -43.03 -22.70 123.14
N ILE A 113 -41.98 -23.42 122.71
CA ILE A 113 -41.09 -24.20 123.59
C ILE A 113 -40.02 -23.31 124.25
N ASN A 114 -39.60 -22.21 123.62
CA ASN A 114 -38.50 -21.36 124.09
C ASN A 114 -38.93 -20.05 124.79
N TYR A 115 -40.19 -19.62 124.68
CA TYR A 115 -40.68 -18.43 125.38
C TYR A 115 -41.21 -18.74 126.79
N LYS A 116 -40.81 -17.90 127.76
CA LYS A 116 -41.08 -18.10 129.20
C LYS A 116 -42.59 -18.14 129.49
N HIS A 117 -43.06 -19.24 130.06
CA HIS A 117 -44.47 -19.59 130.25
C HIS A 117 -45.36 -18.48 130.88
N GLN A 118 -46.39 -18.02 130.15
CA GLN A 118 -47.64 -17.47 130.73
C GLN A 118 -48.87 -17.75 129.83
N GLY A 119 -49.73 -18.69 130.26
CA GLY A 119 -51.19 -18.78 130.05
C GLY A 119 -51.88 -18.63 128.67
N ALA A 120 -52.85 -19.49 128.39
CA ALA A 120 -53.80 -19.46 127.25
C ALA A 120 -55.27 -19.54 127.76
N PRO A 121 -56.35 -19.61 126.93
CA PRO A 121 -56.76 -18.79 125.77
C PRO A 121 -58.28 -18.42 125.81
N SER A 122 -58.82 -17.80 124.74
CA SER A 122 -60.26 -17.68 124.36
C SER A 122 -60.38 -16.97 122.99
N VAL A 123 -61.39 -17.11 122.10
CA VAL A 123 -62.66 -17.89 122.03
C VAL A 123 -62.77 -18.54 120.61
N TYR A 124 -63.73 -19.46 120.37
CA TYR A 124 -64.05 -20.08 119.06
C TYR A 124 -65.27 -19.40 118.38
N LEU A 125 -65.30 -19.34 117.04
CA LEU A 125 -66.47 -18.91 116.23
C LEU A 125 -67.05 -20.09 115.40
N PRO A 126 -68.39 -20.20 115.21
CA PRO A 126 -69.02 -21.24 114.41
C PRO A 126 -69.24 -20.87 112.93
N SER A 127 -69.54 -21.88 112.09
CA SER A 127 -69.50 -21.86 110.61
C SER A 127 -70.50 -20.93 109.89
N GLU A 128 -70.12 -20.46 108.70
CA GLU A 128 -70.79 -19.42 107.89
C GLU A 128 -72.19 -19.78 107.36
N GLU A 129 -72.54 -21.07 107.24
CA GLU A 129 -73.84 -21.50 106.69
C GLU A 129 -75.06 -21.07 107.53
N SER A 130 -74.85 -20.59 108.76
CA SER A 130 -75.92 -20.13 109.66
C SER A 130 -76.21 -18.62 109.60
N LEU A 131 -75.46 -17.83 108.81
CA LEU A 131 -75.50 -16.37 108.84
C LEU A 131 -76.30 -15.78 107.66
N GLY A 132 -77.50 -15.26 107.97
CA GLY A 132 -78.33 -14.54 107.00
C GLY A 132 -77.94 -13.06 106.81
N PRO A 133 -78.52 -12.36 105.81
CA PRO A 133 -78.17 -10.96 105.49
C PRO A 133 -78.35 -9.96 106.65
N ALA A 134 -79.20 -10.28 107.63
CA ALA A 134 -79.44 -9.45 108.82
C ALA A 134 -78.30 -9.49 109.85
N SER A 135 -77.34 -10.42 109.74
CA SER A 135 -76.19 -10.49 110.65
C SER A 135 -75.17 -9.37 110.41
N MET A 136 -75.14 -8.78 109.21
CA MET A 136 -74.12 -7.84 108.73
C MET A 136 -72.67 -8.38 108.85
N GLN A 137 -72.48 -9.69 108.91
CA GLN A 137 -71.16 -10.33 109.04
C GLN A 137 -70.58 -10.83 107.70
N VAL A 138 -71.39 -10.88 106.63
CA VAL A 138 -70.99 -11.32 105.28
C VAL A 138 -71.73 -10.49 104.23
N PHE A 139 -71.00 -9.94 103.24
CA PHE A 139 -71.57 -9.17 102.13
C PHE A 139 -71.08 -9.71 100.77
N GLN A 140 -72.00 -9.97 99.84
CA GLN A 140 -71.67 -10.54 98.51
C GLN A 140 -70.76 -9.66 97.62
N GLY A 141 -70.54 -8.40 98.02
CA GLY A 141 -69.62 -7.46 97.37
C GLY A 141 -68.19 -7.46 97.93
N GLU A 142 -67.86 -8.29 98.93
CA GLU A 142 -66.54 -8.34 99.59
C GLU A 142 -65.43 -8.96 98.73
N GLY A 143 -65.71 -9.30 97.46
CA GLY A 143 -64.71 -9.81 96.53
C GLY A 143 -64.24 -11.24 96.84
N ILE A 144 -64.98 -12.01 97.65
CA ILE A 144 -64.68 -13.42 97.91
C ILE A 144 -64.65 -14.18 96.57
N GLY A 145 -63.48 -14.72 96.21
CA GLY A 145 -63.22 -15.36 94.90
C GLY A 145 -62.74 -14.42 93.78
N GLU A 146 -62.53 -13.12 94.01
CA GLU A 146 -61.89 -12.24 93.00
C GLU A 146 -60.44 -12.60 92.73
N GLU A 147 -59.70 -13.07 93.73
CA GLU A 147 -58.36 -13.61 93.52
C GLU A 147 -58.36 -14.82 92.57
N GLU A 148 -59.34 -15.70 92.71
CA GLU A 148 -59.49 -16.88 91.84
C GLU A 148 -59.83 -16.47 90.41
N LYS A 149 -60.73 -15.49 90.23
CA LYS A 149 -61.03 -14.88 88.92
C LYS A 149 -59.78 -14.23 88.30
N LYS A 150 -58.99 -13.50 89.08
CA LYS A 150 -57.72 -12.90 88.63
C LYS A 150 -56.69 -13.97 88.26
N ARG A 151 -56.54 -15.05 89.05
CA ARG A 151 -55.69 -16.20 88.71
C ARG A 151 -56.13 -16.86 87.40
N PHE A 152 -57.42 -17.09 87.21
CA PHE A 152 -57.95 -17.68 85.97
C PHE A 152 -57.74 -16.77 84.74
N GLN A 153 -57.86 -15.45 84.89
CA GLN A 153 -57.51 -14.49 83.84
C GLN A 153 -55.99 -14.47 83.55
N MET A 154 -55.14 -14.54 84.57
CA MET A 154 -53.69 -14.64 84.41
C MET A 154 -53.28 -15.93 83.68
N GLU A 155 -53.86 -17.07 84.02
CA GLU A 155 -53.64 -18.33 83.29
C GLU A 155 -54.10 -18.26 81.83
N LEU A 156 -55.25 -17.62 81.55
CA LEU A 156 -55.74 -17.44 80.19
C LEU A 156 -54.79 -16.56 79.37
N ASN A 157 -54.36 -15.43 79.95
CA ASN A 157 -53.40 -14.52 79.34
C ASN A 157 -52.06 -15.22 79.08
N GLU A 158 -51.54 -15.97 80.05
CA GLU A 158 -50.31 -16.75 79.89
C GLU A 158 -50.43 -17.76 78.74
N ARG A 159 -51.53 -18.53 78.67
CA ARG A 159 -51.79 -19.48 77.58
C ARG A 159 -51.85 -18.78 76.22
N THR A 160 -52.50 -17.62 76.12
CA THR A 160 -52.56 -16.85 74.86
C THR A 160 -51.20 -16.28 74.45
N PHE A 161 -50.40 -15.73 75.37
CA PHE A 161 -49.07 -15.22 75.05
C PHE A 161 -48.08 -16.33 74.68
N ARG A 162 -48.17 -17.51 75.33
CA ARG A 162 -47.41 -18.71 74.93
C ARG A 162 -47.77 -19.13 73.50
N ALA A 163 -49.06 -19.22 73.16
CA ALA A 163 -49.50 -19.57 71.81
C ALA A 163 -49.04 -18.56 70.75
N GLN A 164 -49.15 -17.25 71.01
CA GLN A 164 -48.64 -16.20 70.12
C GLN A 164 -47.13 -16.28 69.90
N ARG A 165 -46.35 -16.58 70.96
CA ARG A 165 -44.91 -16.76 70.86
C ARG A 165 -44.56 -17.98 70.00
N GLU A 166 -45.21 -19.12 70.24
CA GLU A 166 -45.01 -20.34 69.45
C GLU A 166 -45.41 -20.18 67.98
N GLU A 167 -46.41 -19.35 67.68
CA GLU A 167 -46.77 -18.99 66.31
C GLU A 167 -45.73 -18.08 65.66
N ARG A 168 -45.25 -17.05 66.37
CA ARG A 168 -44.17 -16.17 65.89
C ARG A 168 -42.89 -16.95 65.60
N ASP A 169 -42.51 -17.85 66.51
CA ASP A 169 -41.32 -18.70 66.37
C ASP A 169 -41.46 -19.70 65.21
N ARG A 170 -42.68 -20.18 64.91
CA ARG A 170 -42.98 -20.98 63.69
C ARG A 170 -42.84 -20.14 62.42
N GLN A 171 -43.44 -18.95 62.37
CA GLN A 171 -43.33 -18.04 61.23
C GLN A 171 -41.88 -17.62 60.96
N GLU A 172 -41.07 -17.42 62.01
CA GLU A 172 -39.65 -17.09 61.88
C GLU A 172 -38.84 -18.27 61.30
N LYS A 173 -39.12 -19.51 61.72
CA LYS A 173 -38.53 -20.72 61.13
C LYS A 173 -38.93 -20.91 59.67
N GLU A 174 -40.20 -20.67 59.32
CA GLU A 174 -40.65 -20.72 57.92
C GLU A 174 -39.98 -19.66 57.05
N LYS A 175 -39.80 -18.43 57.54
CA LYS A 175 -39.07 -17.37 56.82
C LYS A 175 -37.63 -17.79 56.56
N LYS A 176 -36.90 -18.19 57.61
CA LYS A 176 -35.52 -18.70 57.49
C LYS A 176 -35.39 -19.87 56.52
N HIS A 177 -36.37 -20.77 56.46
CA HIS A 177 -36.39 -21.87 55.50
C HIS A 177 -36.64 -21.38 54.06
N LYS A 178 -37.58 -20.45 53.85
CA LYS A 178 -37.86 -19.83 52.53
C LYS A 178 -36.66 -19.04 52.02
N ASP A 179 -35.96 -18.33 52.90
CA ASP A 179 -34.76 -17.56 52.55
C ASP A 179 -33.58 -18.50 52.21
N MET A 180 -33.35 -19.57 52.99
CA MET A 180 -32.37 -20.62 52.65
C MET A 180 -32.62 -21.27 51.28
N LEU A 181 -33.89 -21.51 50.91
CA LEU A 181 -34.24 -22.04 49.59
C LEU A 181 -33.93 -21.02 48.47
N ARG A 182 -34.21 -19.74 48.69
CA ARG A 182 -33.86 -18.65 47.74
C ARG A 182 -32.35 -18.52 47.56
N ASP A 183 -31.59 -18.60 48.64
CA ASP A 183 -30.12 -18.57 48.59
C ASP A 183 -29.58 -19.76 47.80
N MET A 184 -30.14 -20.96 47.98
CA MET A 184 -29.79 -22.14 47.20
C MET A 184 -30.13 -21.99 45.71
N GLU A 185 -31.30 -21.45 45.36
CA GLU A 185 -31.67 -21.14 43.97
C GLU A 185 -30.73 -20.11 43.33
N LEU A 186 -30.36 -19.06 44.07
CA LEU A 186 -29.41 -18.03 43.62
C LEU A 186 -28.03 -18.64 43.37
N MET A 187 -27.53 -19.49 44.27
CA MET A 187 -26.26 -20.20 44.09
C MET A 187 -26.27 -21.13 42.87
N GLN A 188 -27.41 -21.79 42.58
CA GLN A 188 -27.58 -22.61 41.38
C GLN A 188 -27.58 -21.76 40.09
N ARG A 189 -28.27 -20.60 40.09
CA ARG A 189 -28.26 -19.66 38.96
C ARG A 189 -26.85 -19.13 38.70
N ASN A 190 -26.17 -18.63 39.73
CA ASN A 190 -24.79 -18.14 39.64
C ASN A 190 -23.83 -19.20 39.08
N LEU A 191 -24.01 -20.48 39.44
CA LEU A 191 -23.21 -21.58 38.88
C LEU A 191 -23.49 -21.81 37.39
N ILE A 192 -24.76 -21.75 36.98
CA ILE A 192 -25.17 -21.88 35.57
C ILE A 192 -24.63 -20.69 34.76
N ASP A 193 -24.72 -19.47 35.28
CA ASP A 193 -24.24 -18.25 34.61
C ASP A 193 -22.72 -18.34 34.36
N VAL A 194 -21.93 -18.75 35.35
CA VAL A 194 -20.48 -18.98 35.20
C VAL A 194 -20.17 -20.08 34.17
N GLN A 195 -20.99 -21.13 34.07
CA GLN A 195 -20.83 -22.17 33.06
C GLN A 195 -21.16 -21.67 31.65
N LEU A 196 -22.20 -20.83 31.50
CA LEU A 196 -22.59 -20.22 30.23
C LEU A 196 -21.52 -19.22 29.75
N ASP A 197 -20.99 -18.37 30.63
CA ASP A 197 -19.90 -17.43 30.32
C ASP A 197 -18.64 -18.17 29.82
N ALA A 198 -18.29 -19.29 30.46
CA ALA A 198 -17.16 -20.12 30.06
C ALA A 198 -17.35 -20.71 28.66
N LEU A 199 -18.53 -21.27 28.38
CA LEU A 199 -18.89 -21.82 27.06
C LEU A 199 -18.94 -20.72 25.98
N GLU A 200 -19.44 -19.53 26.30
CA GLU A 200 -19.46 -18.40 25.36
C GLU A 200 -18.04 -17.95 24.99
N GLU A 201 -17.13 -17.86 25.95
CA GLU A 201 -15.71 -17.55 25.67
C GLU A 201 -14.99 -18.66 24.89
N GLU A 202 -15.33 -19.94 25.11
CA GLU A 202 -14.85 -21.03 24.26
C GLU A 202 -15.34 -20.91 22.82
N CYS A 203 -16.64 -20.65 22.62
CA CYS A 203 -17.22 -20.38 21.29
C CYS A 203 -16.57 -19.17 20.60
N LYS A 204 -16.37 -18.06 21.33
CA LYS A 204 -15.67 -16.87 20.81
C LYS A 204 -14.21 -17.18 20.45
N ARG A 205 -13.49 -17.96 21.24
CA ARG A 205 -12.11 -18.40 20.93
C ARG A 205 -12.09 -19.26 19.67
N ALA A 206 -12.99 -20.25 19.55
CA ALA A 206 -13.11 -21.09 18.35
C ALA A 206 -13.40 -20.26 17.09
N ALA A 207 -14.36 -19.32 17.16
CA ALA A 207 -14.67 -18.41 16.06
C ALA A 207 -13.48 -17.51 15.67
N ARG A 208 -12.75 -16.95 16.64
CA ARG A 208 -11.52 -16.17 16.39
C ARG A 208 -10.42 -17.01 15.73
N MET A 209 -10.25 -18.28 16.14
CA MET A 209 -9.29 -19.19 15.52
C MET A 209 -9.67 -19.56 14.08
N ALA A 210 -10.96 -19.85 13.82
CA ALA A 210 -11.46 -20.13 12.47
C ALA A 210 -11.34 -18.91 11.53
N LEU A 211 -11.63 -17.70 12.03
CA LEU A 211 -11.41 -16.46 11.28
C LEU A 211 -9.93 -16.23 10.98
N LYS A 212 -9.03 -16.53 11.93
CA LYS A 212 -7.59 -16.42 11.73
C LYS A 212 -7.10 -17.38 10.64
N SER A 213 -7.49 -18.66 10.68
CA SER A 213 -7.09 -19.63 9.67
C SER A 213 -7.66 -19.31 8.29
N TYR A 214 -8.91 -18.84 8.21
CA TYR A 214 -9.51 -18.34 6.96
C TYR A 214 -8.71 -17.15 6.38
N ASN A 215 -8.40 -16.15 7.21
CA ASN A 215 -7.62 -14.99 6.77
C ASN A 215 -6.20 -15.36 6.34
N GLN A 216 -5.57 -16.34 6.99
CA GLN A 216 -4.26 -16.88 6.58
C GLN A 216 -4.36 -17.56 5.21
N ALA A 217 -5.33 -18.45 5.01
CA ALA A 217 -5.56 -19.11 3.72
C ALA A 217 -5.83 -18.10 2.59
N GLN A 218 -6.61 -17.03 2.86
CA GLN A 218 -6.87 -15.97 1.88
C GLN A 218 -5.62 -15.13 1.55
N VAL A 219 -4.70 -14.95 2.49
CA VAL A 219 -3.41 -14.28 2.23
C VAL A 219 -2.51 -15.15 1.37
N ASP A 220 -2.48 -16.47 1.63
CA ASP A 220 -1.66 -17.40 0.85
C ASP A 220 -2.22 -17.61 -0.56
N GLU A 221 -3.55 -17.67 -0.74
CA GLU A 221 -4.22 -17.66 -2.04
C GLU A 221 -3.86 -16.40 -2.86
N ARG A 222 -3.87 -15.20 -2.24
CA ARG A 222 -3.42 -13.96 -2.91
C ARG A 222 -1.95 -14.03 -3.31
N ARG A 223 -1.07 -14.51 -2.43
CA ARG A 223 0.36 -14.69 -2.73
C ARG A 223 0.61 -15.69 -3.86
N GLU A 224 -0.27 -16.68 -4.04
CA GLU A 224 -0.21 -17.61 -5.18
C GLU A 224 -0.67 -16.95 -6.47
N ARG A 225 -1.79 -16.20 -6.44
CA ARG A 225 -2.24 -15.41 -7.60
C ARG A 225 -1.18 -14.39 -8.04
N GLU A 226 -0.61 -13.62 -7.12
CA GLU A 226 0.47 -12.67 -7.42
C GLU A 226 1.72 -13.35 -8.02
N ARG A 227 2.06 -14.57 -7.55
CA ARG A 227 3.15 -15.37 -8.15
C ARG A 227 2.80 -15.83 -9.56
N GLN A 228 1.58 -16.30 -9.80
CA GLN A 228 1.11 -16.71 -11.12
C GLN A 228 1.03 -15.53 -12.10
N GLU A 229 0.55 -14.36 -11.64
CA GLU A 229 0.50 -13.13 -12.44
C GLU A 229 1.90 -12.65 -12.82
N LYS A 230 2.87 -12.68 -11.89
CA LYS A 230 4.28 -12.37 -12.20
C LYS A 230 4.87 -13.31 -13.24
N LEU A 231 4.70 -14.63 -13.06
CA LEU A 231 5.14 -15.62 -14.06
C LEU A 231 4.46 -15.40 -15.43
N ARG A 232 3.19 -14.99 -15.44
CA ARG A 232 2.47 -14.66 -16.68
C ARG A 232 3.01 -13.39 -17.33
N GLN A 233 3.28 -12.34 -16.56
CA GLN A 233 3.89 -11.09 -17.03
C GLN A 233 5.31 -11.30 -17.54
N GLU A 234 6.13 -12.11 -16.87
CA GLU A 234 7.45 -12.53 -17.33
C GLU A 234 7.35 -13.31 -18.64
N GLY A 235 6.39 -14.23 -18.76
CA GLY A 235 6.12 -14.96 -20.00
C GLY A 235 5.58 -14.09 -21.14
N GLU A 236 4.77 -13.08 -20.83
CA GLU A 236 4.26 -12.08 -21.79
C GLU A 236 5.39 -11.15 -22.27
N GLY A 237 6.20 -10.61 -21.36
CA GLY A 237 7.37 -9.79 -21.69
C GLY A 237 8.43 -10.57 -22.46
N MET A 238 8.66 -11.84 -22.16
CA MET A 238 9.53 -12.70 -22.97
C MET A 238 8.98 -12.88 -24.39
N LYS A 239 7.66 -13.10 -24.56
CA LYS A 239 7.03 -13.17 -25.90
C LYS A 239 7.13 -11.85 -26.66
N GLU A 240 6.98 -10.71 -25.98
CA GLU A 240 7.16 -9.39 -26.57
C GLU A 240 8.62 -9.18 -27.04
N VAL A 241 9.60 -9.49 -26.19
CA VAL A 241 11.03 -9.44 -26.56
C VAL A 241 11.32 -10.36 -27.73
N TRP A 242 10.83 -11.60 -27.73
CA TRP A 242 10.98 -12.52 -28.86
C TRP A 242 10.36 -11.94 -30.15
N HIS A 243 9.12 -11.48 -30.10
CA HIS A 243 8.43 -10.87 -31.25
C HIS A 243 9.19 -9.66 -31.80
N MET A 244 9.69 -8.78 -30.92
CA MET A 244 10.50 -7.62 -31.32
C MET A 244 11.81 -8.06 -31.97
N VAL A 245 12.55 -9.00 -31.36
CA VAL A 245 13.83 -9.51 -31.88
C VAL A 245 13.64 -10.22 -33.22
N THR A 246 12.54 -10.94 -33.44
CA THR A 246 12.21 -11.60 -34.72
C THR A 246 11.49 -10.69 -35.72
N SER A 247 11.18 -9.44 -35.35
CA SER A 247 10.47 -8.51 -36.24
C SER A 247 11.30 -8.14 -37.46
N ASP A 248 10.65 -7.97 -38.62
CA ASP A 248 11.26 -7.46 -39.86
C ASP A 248 11.99 -6.12 -39.67
N LEU A 249 11.59 -5.33 -38.65
CA LEU A 249 12.24 -4.07 -38.31
C LEU A 249 13.63 -4.28 -37.70
N LEU A 250 13.79 -5.18 -36.73
CA LEU A 250 15.07 -5.40 -36.03
C LEU A 250 15.96 -6.44 -36.70
N THR A 251 15.38 -7.45 -37.36
CA THR A 251 16.13 -8.43 -38.19
C THR A 251 16.59 -7.86 -39.52
N GLU A 252 16.07 -6.68 -39.87
CA GLU A 252 16.18 -6.02 -41.15
C GLU A 252 15.81 -6.86 -42.39
N SER A 253 15.01 -7.93 -42.22
CA SER A 253 14.70 -8.93 -43.26
C SER A 253 14.47 -8.33 -44.67
N PRO A 254 15.21 -8.79 -45.70
CA PRO A 254 15.03 -8.29 -47.07
C PRO A 254 13.71 -8.75 -47.71
N GLU A 255 13.04 -9.76 -47.12
CA GLU A 255 11.77 -10.28 -47.62
C GLU A 255 10.62 -9.30 -47.37
N ALA A 256 10.70 -8.47 -46.34
CA ALA A 256 9.72 -7.42 -46.03
C ALA A 256 9.63 -6.31 -47.10
N ALA A 257 10.61 -6.24 -48.02
CA ALA A 257 10.62 -5.37 -49.19
C ALA A 257 9.89 -5.95 -50.40
N ALA A 258 9.60 -7.25 -50.41
CA ALA A 258 8.84 -7.90 -51.48
C ALA A 258 7.35 -7.58 -51.35
N ARG A 259 6.69 -7.29 -52.47
CA ARG A 259 5.24 -7.01 -52.48
C ARG A 259 4.46 -8.32 -52.41
N GLU A 260 3.90 -8.64 -51.24
CA GLU A 260 2.98 -9.77 -51.10
C GLU A 260 1.72 -9.57 -51.98
N GLY A 261 1.29 -10.66 -52.65
CA GLY A 261 0.15 -10.66 -53.58
C GLY A 261 0.51 -10.59 -55.07
N GLU A 262 1.66 -10.02 -55.44
CA GLU A 262 2.08 -9.89 -56.85
C GLU A 262 3.39 -10.64 -57.14
N ARG A 263 3.42 -11.96 -56.89
CA ARG A 263 4.46 -12.85 -57.46
C ARG A 263 4.22 -13.07 -58.97
N SER A 264 4.25 -12.00 -59.76
CA SER A 264 4.27 -12.10 -61.21
C SER A 264 5.63 -12.64 -61.66
N ALA A 265 5.62 -13.55 -62.65
CA ALA A 265 6.78 -14.39 -62.98
C ALA A 265 7.98 -13.65 -63.59
N GLU A 266 7.80 -12.41 -64.08
CA GLU A 266 8.81 -11.71 -64.88
C GLU A 266 9.76 -10.81 -64.06
N ALA A 267 9.32 -10.27 -62.92
CA ALA A 267 10.22 -9.63 -61.95
C ALA A 267 9.50 -9.39 -60.60
N PRO A 268 10.14 -9.68 -59.44
CA PRO A 268 9.59 -9.30 -58.14
C PRO A 268 9.58 -7.78 -57.98
N ARG A 269 8.39 -7.18 -57.88
CA ARG A 269 8.25 -5.74 -57.58
C ARG A 269 8.58 -5.48 -56.11
N VAL A 270 9.47 -4.51 -55.89
CA VAL A 270 9.95 -4.10 -54.55
C VAL A 270 9.19 -2.87 -54.09
N LEU A 271 8.83 -2.82 -52.81
CA LEU A 271 8.22 -1.66 -52.16
C LEU A 271 9.27 -0.54 -51.96
N PRO A 272 9.10 0.67 -52.55
CA PRO A 272 10.15 1.71 -52.53
C PRO A 272 10.54 2.19 -51.12
N ASP A 273 9.59 2.21 -50.19
CA ASP A 273 9.75 2.61 -48.79
C ASP A 273 10.56 1.59 -47.95
N ARG A 274 10.69 0.35 -48.45
CA ARG A 274 11.34 -0.77 -47.72
C ARG A 274 12.58 -1.30 -48.42
N TRP A 275 13.03 -0.67 -49.50
CA TRP A 275 14.16 -1.15 -50.28
C TRP A 275 15.50 -0.94 -49.55
N LYS A 276 16.21 -2.03 -49.23
CA LYS A 276 17.50 -2.04 -48.51
C LYS A 276 18.70 -2.43 -49.40
N GLY A 277 18.64 -2.10 -50.69
CA GLY A 277 19.70 -2.41 -51.65
C GLY A 277 19.52 -3.72 -52.43
N MET A 278 20.58 -4.15 -53.13
CA MET A 278 20.56 -5.35 -53.97
C MET A 278 20.93 -6.62 -53.19
N SER A 279 20.30 -7.75 -53.54
CA SER A 279 20.64 -9.06 -52.97
C SER A 279 22.10 -9.44 -53.27
N PRO A 280 22.80 -10.14 -52.36
CA PRO A 280 24.13 -10.70 -52.65
C PRO A 280 24.18 -11.55 -53.93
N LYS A 281 23.08 -12.24 -54.27
CA LYS A 281 22.95 -13.00 -55.53
C LYS A 281 22.97 -12.07 -56.75
N GLN A 282 22.24 -10.95 -56.72
CA GLN A 282 22.22 -9.95 -57.79
C GLN A 282 23.58 -9.28 -57.94
N LEU A 283 24.22 -8.87 -56.83
CA LEU A 283 25.57 -8.32 -56.85
C LEU A 283 26.59 -9.30 -57.44
N SER A 284 26.51 -10.58 -57.08
CA SER A 284 27.40 -11.62 -57.65
C SER A 284 27.21 -11.81 -59.15
N ALA A 285 25.98 -11.69 -59.67
CA ALA A 285 25.71 -11.74 -61.10
C ALA A 285 26.29 -10.54 -61.84
N ILE A 286 26.16 -9.33 -61.27
CA ILE A 286 26.78 -8.10 -61.81
C ILE A 286 28.31 -8.22 -61.85
N TYR A 287 28.93 -8.79 -60.80
CA TYR A 287 30.38 -8.99 -60.79
C TYR A 287 30.85 -9.98 -61.85
N ARG A 288 30.14 -11.10 -62.06
CA ARG A 288 30.42 -12.04 -63.17
C ARG A 288 30.27 -11.38 -64.54
N GLN A 289 29.16 -10.66 -64.77
CA GLN A 289 28.95 -9.95 -66.04
C GLN A 289 30.03 -8.88 -66.30
N ARG A 290 30.55 -8.23 -65.25
CA ARG A 290 31.68 -7.30 -65.35
C ARG A 290 33.03 -7.99 -65.59
N GLU A 291 33.18 -9.26 -65.23
CA GLU A 291 34.34 -10.10 -65.60
C GLU A 291 34.26 -10.52 -67.05
N GLU A 292 33.09 -11.00 -67.49
CA GLU A 292 32.79 -11.33 -68.89
C GLU A 292 33.04 -10.13 -69.82
N GLN A 293 32.48 -8.95 -69.51
CA GLN A 293 32.71 -7.72 -70.28
C GLN A 293 34.18 -7.28 -70.33
N ARG A 294 34.97 -7.56 -69.28
CA ARG A 294 36.42 -7.28 -69.30
C ARG A 294 37.13 -8.23 -70.25
N ALA A 295 36.84 -9.53 -70.18
CA ALA A 295 37.41 -10.54 -71.07
C ALA A 295 37.02 -10.29 -72.54
N GLU A 296 35.76 -9.98 -72.83
CA GLU A 296 35.30 -9.61 -74.18
C GLU A 296 36.04 -8.38 -74.71
N LYS A 297 36.17 -7.32 -73.90
CA LYS A 297 36.86 -6.10 -74.31
C LYS A 297 38.37 -6.28 -74.49
N GLU A 298 38.98 -7.18 -73.73
CA GLU A 298 40.38 -7.60 -73.93
C GLU A 298 40.52 -8.40 -75.22
N ALA A 299 39.63 -9.35 -75.51
CA ALA A 299 39.61 -10.10 -76.76
C ALA A 299 39.42 -9.18 -77.98
N GLN A 300 38.49 -8.21 -77.91
CA GLN A 300 38.30 -7.18 -78.94
C GLN A 300 39.59 -6.40 -79.20
N ARG A 301 40.29 -5.92 -78.14
CA ARG A 301 41.57 -5.22 -78.28
C ARG A 301 42.67 -6.06 -78.92
N GLN A 302 42.73 -7.37 -78.64
CA GLN A 302 43.71 -8.24 -79.33
C GLN A 302 43.34 -8.39 -80.80
N LEU A 303 42.06 -8.54 -81.12
CA LEU A 303 41.57 -8.64 -82.50
C LEU A 303 41.78 -7.33 -83.29
N GLU A 304 41.61 -6.18 -82.66
CA GLU A 304 41.98 -4.86 -83.21
C GLU A 304 43.47 -4.78 -83.51
N LYS A 305 44.36 -5.13 -82.56
CA LYS A 305 45.81 -5.20 -82.81
C LYS A 305 46.17 -6.14 -83.98
N HIS A 306 45.53 -7.30 -84.08
CA HIS A 306 45.76 -8.20 -85.22
C HIS A 306 45.32 -7.58 -86.55
N ARG A 307 44.23 -6.81 -86.57
CA ARG A 307 43.80 -6.04 -87.76
C ARG A 307 44.76 -4.90 -88.09
N GLU A 308 45.22 -4.14 -87.09
CA GLU A 308 46.21 -3.07 -87.27
C GLU A 308 47.54 -3.62 -87.82
N LEU A 309 48.00 -4.77 -87.30
CA LEU A 309 49.19 -5.45 -87.82
C LEU A 309 49.00 -5.94 -89.25
N ALA A 310 47.85 -6.54 -89.59
CA ALA A 310 47.54 -6.97 -90.94
C ALA A 310 47.46 -5.79 -91.93
N TRP A 311 46.82 -4.69 -91.52
CA TRP A 311 46.77 -3.45 -92.30
C TRP A 311 48.17 -2.83 -92.48
N GLY A 312 48.99 -2.82 -91.43
CA GLY A 312 50.37 -2.36 -91.50
C GLY A 312 51.25 -3.20 -92.44
N LEU A 313 51.04 -4.52 -92.48
CA LEU A 313 51.71 -5.40 -93.44
C LEU A 313 51.26 -5.10 -94.88
N GLN A 314 49.95 -4.96 -95.13
CA GLN A 314 49.41 -4.60 -96.44
C GLN A 314 49.98 -3.25 -96.93
N GLN A 315 50.01 -2.23 -96.05
CA GLN A 315 50.61 -0.93 -96.37
C GLN A 315 52.11 -1.01 -96.68
N LEU A 316 52.86 -1.93 -96.03
CA LEU A 316 54.26 -2.18 -96.36
C LEU A 316 54.44 -2.91 -97.69
N GLU A 317 53.49 -3.76 -98.09
CA GLU A 317 53.48 -4.41 -99.41
C GLU A 317 53.16 -3.40 -100.51
N GLU A 318 52.09 -2.61 -100.36
CA GLU A 318 51.73 -1.51 -101.26
C GLU A 318 52.88 -0.50 -101.43
N ALA A 319 53.56 -0.11 -100.34
CA ALA A 319 54.72 0.77 -100.40
C ALA A 319 55.94 0.15 -101.11
N ARG A 320 56.13 -1.18 -101.01
CA ARG A 320 57.19 -1.89 -101.77
C ARG A 320 56.87 -1.91 -103.26
N GLU A 321 55.61 -2.19 -103.62
CA GLU A 321 55.16 -2.19 -105.00
C GLU A 321 55.35 -0.79 -105.62
N GLN A 322 54.94 0.27 -104.92
CA GLN A 322 55.17 1.65 -105.37
C GLN A 322 56.66 1.98 -105.58
N VAL A 323 57.55 1.52 -104.70
CA VAL A 323 59.01 1.73 -104.86
C VAL A 323 59.57 0.96 -106.07
N GLU A 324 59.08 -0.25 -106.36
CA GLU A 324 59.48 -0.98 -107.56
C GLU A 324 58.89 -0.36 -108.84
N GLU A 325 57.67 0.19 -108.81
CA GLU A 325 57.12 0.98 -109.92
C GLU A 325 57.90 2.28 -110.16
N GLU A 326 58.27 3.02 -109.10
CA GLU A 326 59.16 4.19 -109.23
C GLU A 326 60.52 3.82 -109.85
N ARG A 327 61.08 2.65 -109.51
CA ARG A 327 62.33 2.16 -110.11
C ARG A 327 62.17 1.92 -111.60
N ARG A 328 61.12 1.19 -112.02
CA ARG A 328 60.79 0.96 -113.44
C ARG A 328 60.60 2.28 -114.18
N LEU A 329 59.88 3.24 -113.61
CA LEU A 329 59.70 4.58 -114.20
C LEU A 329 61.04 5.33 -114.35
N ARG A 330 61.91 5.29 -113.34
CA ARG A 330 63.26 5.89 -113.40
C ARG A 330 64.17 5.21 -114.43
N GLU A 331 64.04 3.91 -114.65
CA GLU A 331 64.76 3.18 -115.70
C GLU A 331 64.28 3.60 -117.10
N MET A 332 62.97 3.62 -117.33
CA MET A 332 62.37 4.11 -118.58
C MET A 332 62.75 5.58 -118.86
N GLU A 333 62.81 6.44 -117.84
CA GLU A 333 63.31 7.81 -117.98
C GLU A 333 64.79 7.86 -118.37
N ARG A 334 65.65 7.00 -117.78
CA ARG A 334 67.08 6.93 -118.12
C ARG A 334 67.27 6.48 -119.55
N GLU A 335 66.53 5.47 -120.01
CA GLU A 335 66.55 5.03 -121.41
C GLU A 335 66.12 6.15 -122.36
N ARG A 336 65.04 6.87 -122.02
CA ARG A 336 64.57 8.01 -122.81
C ARG A 336 65.59 9.16 -122.84
N ARG A 337 66.29 9.44 -121.74
CA ARG A 337 67.40 10.43 -121.71
C ARG A 337 68.56 9.97 -122.59
N LEU A 338 68.97 8.70 -122.51
CA LEU A 338 70.02 8.13 -123.37
C LEU A 338 69.66 8.19 -124.88
N GLN A 339 68.38 8.00 -125.23
CA GLN A 339 67.91 8.19 -126.61
C GLN A 339 67.98 9.66 -127.04
N LEU A 340 67.55 10.59 -126.18
CA LEU A 340 67.64 12.04 -126.44
C LEU A 340 69.10 12.52 -126.55
N ASP A 341 70.00 12.03 -125.71
CA ASP A 341 71.43 12.38 -125.76
C ASP A 341 72.09 11.90 -127.05
N LYS A 342 71.78 10.68 -127.52
CA LYS A 342 72.24 10.19 -128.83
C LYS A 342 71.72 11.06 -129.98
N TYR A 343 70.45 11.46 -129.93
CA TYR A 343 69.84 12.35 -130.93
C TYR A 343 70.50 13.75 -130.92
N ASN A 344 70.74 14.32 -129.74
CA ASN A 344 71.42 15.60 -129.58
C ASN A 344 72.88 15.54 -130.09
N GLN A 345 73.58 14.41 -129.90
CA GLN A 345 74.93 14.20 -130.45
C GLN A 345 74.94 14.18 -131.99
N GLN A 346 73.95 13.54 -132.63
CA GLN A 346 73.79 13.56 -134.09
C GLN A 346 73.55 14.99 -134.59
N LEU A 347 72.61 15.71 -133.98
CA LEU A 347 72.29 17.09 -134.34
C LEU A 347 73.48 18.04 -134.17
N ALA A 348 74.30 17.83 -133.12
CA ALA A 348 75.53 18.60 -132.91
C ALA A 348 76.60 18.33 -133.98
N GLN A 349 76.75 17.09 -134.44
CA GLN A 349 77.65 16.75 -135.54
C GLN A 349 77.18 17.38 -136.86
N GLU A 350 75.88 17.34 -137.16
CA GLU A 350 75.29 18.00 -138.33
C GLU A 350 75.55 19.52 -138.31
N GLN A 351 75.35 20.18 -137.16
CA GLN A 351 75.68 21.61 -137.01
C GLN A 351 77.17 21.90 -137.22
N GLN A 352 78.09 21.08 -136.68
CA GLN A 352 79.53 21.28 -136.89
C GLN A 352 79.91 21.13 -138.36
N ILE A 353 79.37 20.14 -139.07
CA ILE A 353 79.59 19.96 -140.51
C ILE A 353 79.08 21.18 -141.29
N HIS A 354 77.89 21.67 -140.95
CA HIS A 354 77.32 22.86 -141.59
C HIS A 354 78.16 24.13 -141.34
N GLN A 355 78.60 24.38 -140.10
CA GLN A 355 79.48 25.51 -139.77
C GLN A 355 80.84 25.42 -140.50
N GLN A 356 81.42 24.22 -140.61
CA GLN A 356 82.65 24.02 -141.37
C GLN A 356 82.47 24.31 -142.87
N TYR A 357 81.32 23.98 -143.45
CA TYR A 357 80.99 24.29 -144.83
C TYR A 357 80.90 25.81 -145.08
N LEU A 358 80.13 26.53 -144.24
CA LEU A 358 79.98 27.98 -144.33
C LEU A 358 81.34 28.70 -144.24
N ASN A 359 82.14 28.37 -143.21
CA ASN A 359 83.41 29.03 -142.94
C ASN A 359 84.48 28.77 -144.00
N LYS A 360 84.50 27.58 -144.62
CA LYS A 360 85.53 27.20 -145.61
C LYS A 360 85.19 27.59 -147.05
N GLN A 361 83.92 27.58 -147.45
CA GLN A 361 83.52 27.81 -148.85
C GLN A 361 82.90 29.18 -149.13
N ILE A 362 82.24 29.81 -148.15
CA ILE A 362 81.48 31.05 -148.38
C ILE A 362 82.21 32.28 -147.85
N TYR A 363 82.92 32.19 -146.71
CA TYR A 363 83.50 33.36 -146.03
C TYR A 363 84.95 33.71 -146.44
N THR A 364 85.55 33.05 -147.43
CA THR A 364 86.90 33.36 -147.92
C THR A 364 86.89 34.18 -149.22
N ASN A 365 86.77 35.50 -149.10
CA ASN A 365 86.86 36.42 -150.24
C ASN A 365 88.30 36.51 -150.77
N ARG A 366 88.53 36.04 -152.00
CA ARG A 366 89.78 36.28 -152.75
C ARG A 366 89.64 37.53 -153.64
N PRO A 367 90.54 38.52 -153.56
CA PRO A 367 90.45 39.72 -154.40
C PRO A 367 90.51 39.38 -155.89
N THR A 368 89.48 39.78 -156.64
CA THR A 368 89.40 39.56 -158.09
C THR A 368 90.39 40.46 -158.83
N ALA A 369 90.95 40.02 -159.96
CA ALA A 369 92.00 40.73 -160.71
C ALA A 369 91.72 42.22 -160.99
N ARG A 370 90.43 42.61 -161.10
CA ARG A 370 89.95 43.98 -161.28
C ARG A 370 90.29 44.94 -160.12
N TYR A 371 90.59 44.41 -158.93
CA TYR A 371 91.05 45.16 -157.75
C TYR A 371 92.48 45.68 -157.91
N PHE A 372 93.38 44.89 -158.50
CA PHE A 372 94.77 45.29 -158.69
C PHE A 372 94.94 46.32 -159.82
N SER A 373 94.06 46.31 -160.82
CA SER A 373 94.03 47.30 -161.91
C SER A 373 93.53 48.70 -161.50
N GLN A 374 93.30 48.96 -160.21
CA GLN A 374 92.87 50.27 -159.69
C GLN A 374 94.01 51.13 -159.14
N PHE A 375 95.20 50.57 -158.95
CA PHE A 375 96.36 51.26 -158.36
C PHE A 375 97.36 51.70 -159.46
N ASN A 376 98.00 52.85 -159.24
CA ASN A 376 98.99 53.49 -160.15
C ASN A 376 98.46 53.97 -161.52
N THR A 377 97.18 54.34 -161.63
CA THR A 377 96.60 54.97 -162.83
C THR A 377 96.67 56.51 -162.85
N SER A 378 97.15 57.14 -161.78
CA SER A 378 97.35 58.58 -161.58
C SER A 378 98.28 58.75 -160.36
N SER A 379 99.24 59.68 -160.31
CA SER A 379 98.99 61.14 -160.25
C SER A 379 100.21 62.06 -160.43
N ARG A 380 101.39 61.52 -160.78
CA ARG A 380 102.55 61.44 -159.85
C ARG A 380 102.59 60.04 -159.25
#